data_AF-A0A954NRX9-F1
#
_entry.id   AF-A0A954NRX9-F1
#
_cell.length_a   1.000
_cell.length_b   1.000
_cell.length_c   1.000
_cell.angle_alpha   90.00
_cell.angle_beta   90.00
_cell.angle_gamma   90.00
#
_symmetry.space_group_name_H-M   'P 1'
#
loop_
_entity.id
_entity.type
_entity.pdbx_description
1 polymer ?
#
loop_
_entity_poly.entity_id
_entity_poly.type
_entity_poly.pdbx_seq_one_letter_code
_entity_poly.pdbx_strand_id
1 'polypeptide(L)'
;MMTSHLNRRSFLQTSLAAATLGGAQALLADDASSDLSQFVVESGVRQLFLDDVGVASLDRVRRVVNPPTRHPENPLLVPDTPWERGCQIYGTAYFDEQAQLFKLWYLTGPKDRGVKPLKLDGYERAPHTTMAAYAESTDGVHWVKPKLGILPYDGDTQNNLLGVGKYNCEGISVLHDLHDPDPARRWKCAYWDHGSGGWEVRNGAPFCMGGPEDGWHVAFSPDGIHWTRYDGNPVIEAYCDTNQNVL
;
A
#
# COMPACT_ATOMS: atom_id res chain seq x y z
N MET A 1 -31.53 -2.33 -27.78
CA MET A 1 -30.30 -1.63 -27.35
C MET A 1 -29.25 -2.69 -27.10
N MET A 2 -28.13 -2.64 -27.82
CA MET A 2 -27.05 -3.63 -27.71
C MET A 2 -26.43 -3.58 -26.31
N THR A 3 -26.53 -4.68 -25.56
CA THR A 3 -25.75 -4.93 -24.36
C THR A 3 -24.32 -5.28 -24.78
N SER A 4 -23.37 -4.40 -24.51
CA SER A 4 -21.96 -4.70 -24.73
C SER A 4 -21.51 -5.72 -23.67
N HIS A 5 -21.32 -6.98 -24.08
CA HIS A 5 -20.73 -8.02 -23.23
C HIS A 5 -19.22 -7.78 -23.11
N LEU A 6 -18.78 -7.22 -21.98
CA LEU A 6 -17.35 -7.13 -21.66
C LEU A 6 -16.85 -8.52 -21.27
N ASN A 7 -15.99 -9.11 -22.09
CA ASN A 7 -15.32 -10.39 -21.80
C ASN A 7 -13.86 -10.17 -21.34
N ARG A 8 -13.23 -11.19 -20.74
CA ARG A 8 -11.86 -11.13 -20.19
C ARG A 8 -10.81 -10.60 -21.17
N ARG A 9 -10.92 -10.92 -22.46
CA ARG A 9 -10.00 -10.43 -23.50
C ARG A 9 -10.17 -8.93 -23.73
N SER A 10 -11.41 -8.44 -23.77
CA SER A 10 -11.70 -7.00 -23.91
C SER A 10 -11.26 -6.19 -22.69
N PHE A 11 -11.42 -6.71 -21.46
CA PHE A 11 -10.96 -6.03 -20.25
C PHE A 11 -9.43 -5.87 -20.21
N LEU A 12 -8.68 -6.94 -20.51
CA LEU A 12 -7.22 -6.93 -20.57
C LEU A 12 -6.66 -6.01 -21.69
N GLN A 13 -7.32 -5.96 -22.85
CA GLN A 13 -6.93 -5.06 -23.93
C GLN A 13 -7.18 -3.58 -23.60
N THR A 14 -8.28 -3.27 -22.90
CA THR A 14 -8.59 -1.88 -22.50
C THR A 14 -7.63 -1.37 -21.42
N SER A 15 -7.14 -2.27 -20.55
CA SER A 15 -6.13 -1.94 -19.54
C SER A 15 -4.72 -1.81 -20.13
N LEU A 16 -4.39 -2.53 -21.22
CA LEU A 16 -3.15 -2.30 -21.98
C LEU A 16 -3.13 -0.94 -22.70
N ALA A 17 -4.28 -0.47 -23.21
CA ALA A 17 -4.39 0.81 -23.91
C ALA A 17 -4.25 2.03 -22.97
N ALA A 18 -4.50 1.87 -21.66
CA ALA A 18 -4.22 2.90 -20.67
C ALA A 18 -2.71 3.04 -20.36
N ALA A 19 -1.88 2.08 -20.79
CA ALA A 19 -0.43 2.11 -20.63
C ALA A 19 0.34 2.56 -21.88
N THR A 20 -0.33 2.81 -23.02
CA THR A 20 0.32 3.30 -24.25
C THR A 20 -0.38 4.53 -24.81
N LEU A 21 0.33 5.66 -24.77
CA LEU A 21 -0.04 6.87 -25.50
C LEU A 21 -0.11 6.60 -27.01
N GLY A 22 -1.30 6.73 -27.59
CA GLY A 22 -1.50 7.12 -28.99
C GLY A 22 -2.05 6.04 -29.95
N GLY A 23 -3.15 6.39 -30.62
CA GLY A 23 -3.54 5.80 -31.91
C GLY A 23 -4.85 5.02 -31.89
N ALA A 24 -5.93 5.67 -32.32
CA ALA A 24 -7.22 5.04 -32.57
C ALA A 24 -7.18 4.14 -33.82
N GLN A 25 -7.79 2.96 -33.76
CA GLN A 25 -8.61 2.44 -34.86
C GLN A 25 -9.54 1.33 -34.36
N ALA A 26 -10.84 1.55 -34.60
CA ALA A 26 -11.90 0.58 -34.38
C ALA A 26 -11.80 -0.56 -35.39
N LEU A 27 -11.94 -1.79 -34.91
CA LEU A 27 -12.41 -2.92 -35.71
C LEU A 27 -13.55 -3.59 -34.95
N LEU A 28 -14.77 -3.32 -35.39
CA LEU A 28 -15.96 -4.10 -35.09
C LEU A 28 -16.17 -5.10 -36.23
N ALA A 29 -16.13 -6.39 -35.93
CA ALA A 29 -16.88 -7.49 -36.56
C ALA A 29 -16.46 -8.76 -35.79
N ASP A 30 -17.25 -9.21 -34.83
CA ASP A 30 -18.34 -10.20 -34.97
C ASP A 30 -17.80 -11.63 -35.15
N ASP A 31 -17.93 -12.43 -34.10
CA ASP A 31 -18.19 -13.86 -34.22
C ASP A 31 -18.89 -14.34 -32.95
N ALA A 32 -20.21 -14.25 -32.99
CA ALA A 32 -21.12 -14.84 -32.02
C ALA A 32 -21.19 -16.36 -32.23
N SER A 33 -20.11 -17.07 -31.90
CA SER A 33 -20.16 -18.51 -31.60
C SER A 33 -19.29 -18.81 -30.40
N SER A 34 -19.73 -18.39 -29.22
CA SER A 34 -19.10 -18.82 -27.97
C SER A 34 -19.52 -20.26 -27.69
N ASP A 35 -18.60 -21.18 -27.93
CA ASP A 35 -18.48 -22.42 -27.17
C ASP A 35 -18.61 -22.06 -25.67
N LEU A 36 -19.79 -22.35 -25.11
CA LEU A 36 -20.08 -22.11 -23.69
C LEU A 36 -19.38 -23.22 -22.91
N SER A 37 -18.06 -23.14 -22.78
CA SER A 37 -17.39 -23.83 -21.69
C SER A 37 -18.08 -23.39 -20.40
N GLN A 38 -18.69 -24.36 -19.72
CA GLN A 38 -19.46 -24.14 -18.50
C GLN A 38 -18.54 -23.40 -17.52
N PHE A 39 -18.87 -22.18 -17.11
CA PHE A 39 -18.07 -21.49 -16.10
C PHE A 39 -18.14 -22.31 -14.81
N VAL A 40 -17.01 -22.90 -14.40
CA VAL A 40 -16.91 -23.74 -13.21
C VAL A 40 -16.36 -22.91 -12.07
N VAL A 41 -17.10 -22.86 -10.95
CA VAL A 41 -16.59 -22.32 -9.69
C VAL A 41 -15.90 -23.45 -8.95
N GLU A 42 -14.57 -23.50 -9.05
CA GLU A 42 -13.77 -24.48 -8.32
C GLU A 42 -13.68 -24.12 -6.83
N SER A 43 -13.92 -25.11 -5.96
CA SER A 43 -13.82 -24.92 -4.51
C SER A 43 -12.41 -24.51 -4.11
N GLY A 44 -12.28 -23.44 -3.33
CA GLY A 44 -10.99 -22.90 -2.87
C GLY A 44 -10.33 -21.93 -3.85
N VAL A 45 -10.90 -21.72 -5.04
CA VAL A 45 -10.37 -20.76 -6.03
C VAL A 45 -11.13 -19.44 -5.92
N ARG A 46 -10.42 -18.34 -5.65
CA ARG A 46 -10.99 -16.99 -5.59
C ARG A 46 -11.43 -16.56 -7.00
N GLN A 47 -12.69 -16.13 -7.13
CA GLN A 47 -13.23 -15.58 -8.39
C GLN A 47 -13.38 -14.07 -8.28
N LEU A 48 -12.87 -13.34 -9.28
CA LEU A 48 -12.98 -11.88 -9.34
C LEU A 48 -14.24 -11.46 -10.09
N PHE A 49 -15.05 -10.60 -9.49
CA PHE A 49 -16.27 -10.03 -10.12
C PHE A 49 -15.94 -8.82 -11.03
N LEU A 50 -14.93 -8.96 -11.88
CA LEU A 50 -14.51 -7.91 -12.83
C LEU A 50 -15.26 -7.98 -14.16
N ASP A 51 -15.85 -9.13 -14.47
CA ASP A 51 -16.58 -9.41 -15.71
C ASP A 51 -17.88 -10.20 -15.43
N ASP A 52 -18.66 -10.47 -16.49
CA ASP A 52 -19.93 -11.20 -16.40
C ASP A 52 -19.80 -12.69 -16.74
N VAL A 53 -18.59 -13.22 -16.93
CA VAL A 53 -18.38 -14.62 -17.36
C VAL A 53 -18.96 -15.60 -16.35
N GLY A 54 -18.85 -15.30 -15.06
CA GLY A 54 -19.40 -16.11 -13.97
C GLY A 54 -20.82 -15.77 -13.54
N VAL A 55 -21.50 -14.84 -14.22
CA VAL A 55 -22.81 -14.34 -13.81
C VAL A 55 -23.90 -15.07 -14.59
N ALA A 56 -24.68 -15.89 -13.91
CA ALA A 56 -25.75 -16.67 -14.54
C ALA A 56 -26.93 -15.79 -15.03
N SER A 57 -27.26 -14.72 -14.31
CA SER A 57 -28.29 -13.75 -14.72
C SER A 57 -28.15 -12.42 -13.99
N LEU A 58 -28.70 -11.36 -14.59
CA LEU A 58 -28.84 -10.02 -14.01
C LEU A 58 -30.31 -9.59 -14.19
N ASP A 59 -31.01 -9.29 -13.10
CA ASP A 59 -32.36 -8.69 -13.15
C ASP A 59 -32.30 -7.22 -12.73
N ARG A 60 -32.67 -6.31 -13.63
CA ARG A 60 -32.78 -4.87 -13.35
C ARG A 60 -31.56 -4.22 -12.68
N VAL A 61 -30.37 -4.78 -12.91
CA VAL A 61 -29.08 -4.25 -12.47
C VAL A 61 -28.11 -4.18 -13.64
N ARG A 62 -27.11 -3.30 -13.54
CA ARG A 62 -25.99 -3.22 -14.50
C ARG A 62 -24.71 -2.94 -13.74
N ARG A 63 -23.57 -3.49 -14.18
CA ARG A 63 -22.26 -3.11 -13.65
C ARG A 63 -21.93 -1.70 -14.12
N VAL A 64 -21.58 -0.82 -13.18
CA VAL A 64 -21.13 0.55 -13.46
C VAL A 64 -19.86 0.80 -12.68
N VAL A 65 -18.81 1.28 -13.35
CA VAL A 65 -17.66 1.87 -12.69
C VAL A 65 -18.01 3.32 -12.40
N ASN A 66 -18.25 3.65 -11.13
CA ASN A 66 -18.56 5.03 -10.74
C ASN A 66 -17.27 5.85 -10.72
N PRO A 67 -17.19 6.98 -11.44
CA PRO A 67 -16.02 7.83 -11.37
C PRO A 67 -15.87 8.39 -9.94
N PRO A 68 -14.67 8.29 -9.32
CA PRO A 68 -14.47 8.87 -8.00
C PRO A 68 -14.60 10.40 -8.09
N THR A 69 -15.38 10.98 -7.19
CA THR A 69 -15.45 12.44 -7.02
C THR A 69 -14.47 12.84 -5.93
N ARG A 70 -13.58 13.79 -6.20
CA ARG A 70 -12.68 14.32 -5.18
C ARG A 70 -13.48 15.04 -4.10
N HIS A 71 -13.22 14.72 -2.85
CA HIS A 71 -13.77 15.48 -1.72
C HIS A 71 -13.39 16.97 -1.86
N PRO A 72 -14.32 17.92 -1.58
CA PRO A 72 -14.05 19.35 -1.71
C PRO A 72 -12.94 19.85 -0.78
N GLU A 73 -12.67 19.14 0.33
CA GLU A 73 -11.65 19.49 1.32
C GLU A 73 -10.25 18.90 1.03
N ASN A 74 -10.02 18.36 -0.17
CA ASN A 74 -8.70 17.83 -0.50
C ASN A 74 -7.58 18.89 -0.43
N PRO A 75 -6.37 18.53 0.03
CA PRO A 75 -5.96 17.22 0.54
C PRO A 75 -6.47 16.94 1.96
N LEU A 76 -6.95 15.71 2.21
CA LEU A 76 -7.50 15.29 3.50
C LEU A 76 -6.45 15.00 4.58
N LEU A 77 -5.19 14.78 4.17
CA LEU A 77 -4.05 14.63 5.05
C LEU A 77 -2.89 15.48 4.53
N VAL A 78 -2.35 16.34 5.38
CA VAL A 78 -1.31 17.34 5.02
C VAL A 78 -0.04 17.11 5.83
N PRO A 79 1.16 17.35 5.27
CA PRO A 79 2.43 17.21 6.00
C PRO A 79 2.72 18.46 6.87
N ASP A 80 2.04 18.56 8.00
CA ASP A 80 2.08 19.72 8.90
C ASP A 80 3.08 19.58 10.06
N THR A 81 3.71 18.42 10.24
CA THR A 81 4.69 18.19 11.32
C THR A 81 6.16 18.31 10.84
N PRO A 82 7.16 18.48 11.74
CA PRO A 82 8.57 18.62 11.36
C PRO A 82 9.18 17.40 10.65
N TRP A 83 8.71 16.20 10.97
CA TRP A 83 9.19 14.93 10.41
C TRP A 83 8.51 14.55 9.08
N GLU A 84 7.65 15.41 8.54
CA GLU A 84 6.87 15.11 7.33
C GLU A 84 7.18 16.02 6.15
N ARG A 85 7.81 15.47 5.11
CA ARG A 85 7.92 16.12 3.80
C ARG A 85 6.66 15.97 2.96
N GLY A 86 5.91 14.90 3.17
CA GLY A 86 4.71 14.57 2.42
C GLY A 86 4.01 13.36 3.03
N CYS A 87 2.70 13.24 2.82
CA CYS A 87 1.94 12.07 3.22
C CYS A 87 1.71 11.19 2.00
N GLN A 88 2.49 10.12 1.86
CA GLN A 88 2.40 9.19 0.75
C GLN A 88 1.50 8.02 1.16
N ILE A 89 0.33 7.91 0.53
CA ILE A 89 -0.59 6.79 0.72
C ILE A 89 -0.13 5.60 -0.15
N TYR A 90 1.12 5.19 0.07
CA TYR A 90 1.65 3.87 -0.24
C TYR A 90 1.52 3.05 1.05
N GLY A 91 0.27 2.76 1.40
CA GLY A 91 -0.15 2.36 2.73
C GLY A 91 -1.56 1.80 2.73
N THR A 92 -2.16 1.69 3.92
CA THR A 92 -3.49 1.10 4.08
C THR A 92 -4.39 2.06 4.85
N ALA A 93 -5.58 2.32 4.31
CA ALA A 93 -6.71 2.86 5.07
C ALA A 93 -7.66 1.70 5.39
N TYR A 94 -7.99 1.51 6.66
CA TYR A 94 -8.82 0.40 7.13
C TYR A 94 -9.84 0.90 8.16
N PHE A 95 -11.09 0.49 8.03
CA PHE A 95 -12.09 0.72 9.07
C PHE A 95 -12.08 -0.45 10.05
N ASP A 96 -11.63 -0.19 11.27
CA ASP A 96 -11.68 -1.15 12.37
C ASP A 96 -13.08 -1.13 12.99
N GLU A 97 -13.90 -2.13 12.65
CA GLU A 97 -15.27 -2.25 13.15
C GLU A 97 -15.35 -2.40 14.67
N GLN A 98 -14.33 -2.99 15.31
CA GLN A 98 -14.33 -3.16 16.77
C GLN A 98 -14.02 -1.83 17.46
N ALA A 99 -13.08 -1.05 16.92
CA ALA A 99 -12.72 0.26 17.44
C ALA A 99 -13.65 1.39 16.96
N GLN A 100 -14.49 1.14 15.93
CA GLN A 100 -15.28 2.15 15.22
C GLN A 100 -14.42 3.31 14.73
N LEU A 101 -13.26 2.99 14.15
CA LEU A 101 -12.23 3.96 13.80
C LEU A 101 -11.59 3.61 12.45
N PHE A 102 -11.44 4.61 11.60
CA PHE A 102 -10.56 4.53 10.43
C PHE A 102 -9.11 4.66 10.89
N LYS A 103 -8.30 3.69 10.52
CA LYS A 103 -6.86 3.63 10.74
C LYS A 103 -6.16 3.85 9.41
N LEU A 104 -5.12 4.69 9.40
CA LEU A 104 -4.31 4.98 8.23
C LEU A 104 -2.84 4.80 8.54
N TRP A 105 -2.21 3.86 7.85
CA TRP A 105 -0.76 3.72 7.80
C TRP A 105 -0.27 4.36 6.52
N TYR A 106 0.69 5.27 6.61
CA TYR A 106 1.21 6.00 5.46
C TYR A 106 2.72 6.20 5.58
N LEU A 107 3.34 6.54 4.46
CA LEU A 107 4.77 6.84 4.40
C LEU A 107 5.01 8.35 4.40
N THR A 108 6.10 8.74 5.03
CA THR A 108 6.59 10.10 5.05
C THR A 108 8.12 10.11 5.03
N GLY A 109 8.73 11.29 5.05
CA GLY A 109 10.17 11.44 5.13
C GLY A 109 10.55 12.79 5.73
N PRO A 110 11.82 12.99 6.12
CA PRO A 110 12.27 14.22 6.76
C PRO A 110 12.06 15.45 5.87
N LYS A 111 11.59 16.57 6.45
CA LYS A 111 11.41 17.84 5.72
C LYS A 111 12.73 18.34 5.12
N ASP A 112 13.83 18.17 5.83
CA ASP A 112 15.20 18.52 5.46
C ASP A 112 15.90 17.40 4.67
N ARG A 113 15.16 16.75 3.77
CA ARG A 113 15.64 15.69 2.89
C ARG A 113 16.93 16.10 2.19
N GLY A 114 17.95 15.25 2.29
CA GLY A 114 19.23 15.46 1.62
C GLY A 114 20.21 16.37 2.37
N VAL A 115 19.83 16.91 3.54
CA VAL A 115 20.65 17.87 4.29
C VAL A 115 21.46 17.19 5.40
N LYS A 116 20.84 16.35 6.23
CA LYS A 116 21.49 15.71 7.38
C LYS A 116 21.18 14.21 7.47
N PRO A 117 22.10 13.36 7.97
CA PRO A 117 21.81 11.96 8.23
C PRO A 117 20.68 11.83 9.25
N LEU A 118 19.85 10.81 9.08
CA LEU A 118 18.72 10.59 9.96
C LEU A 118 19.10 9.51 10.98
N LYS A 119 19.10 9.87 12.27
CA LYS A 119 19.36 8.91 13.35
C LYS A 119 18.05 8.50 14.00
N LEU A 120 17.60 7.29 13.71
CA LEU A 120 16.36 6.72 14.27
C LEU A 120 16.69 5.40 14.96
N ASP A 121 16.24 5.24 16.20
CA ASP A 121 16.35 3.99 16.96
C ASP A 121 17.80 3.44 17.03
N GLY A 122 18.79 4.35 17.15
CA GLY A 122 20.21 3.98 17.21
C GLY A 122 20.88 3.67 15.87
N TYR A 123 20.15 3.72 14.75
CA TYR A 123 20.68 3.52 13.40
C TYR A 123 20.84 4.85 12.68
N GLU A 124 21.99 5.03 12.03
CA GLU A 124 22.18 6.12 11.06
C GLU A 124 21.66 5.67 9.69
N ARG A 125 20.78 6.48 9.11
CA ARG A 125 20.08 6.22 7.86
C ARG A 125 20.34 7.37 6.90
N ALA A 126 20.14 7.13 5.60
CA ALA A 126 20.34 8.16 4.59
C ALA A 126 19.44 9.39 4.86
N PRO A 127 19.89 10.62 4.54
CA PRO A 127 19.09 11.84 4.69
C PRO A 127 17.73 11.85 3.98
N HIS A 128 17.45 10.87 3.11
CA HIS A 128 16.22 10.76 2.34
C HIS A 128 15.39 9.52 2.71
N THR A 129 15.70 8.90 3.83
CA THR A 129 14.97 7.74 4.33
C THR A 129 13.49 8.05 4.54
N THR A 130 12.67 7.14 4.04
CA THR A 130 11.25 7.04 4.26
C THR A 130 10.95 6.38 5.61
N MET A 131 9.92 6.88 6.29
CA MET A 131 9.44 6.41 7.58
C MET A 131 7.95 6.09 7.49
N ALA A 132 7.50 5.08 8.23
CA ALA A 132 6.08 4.78 8.40
C ALA A 132 5.47 5.65 9.51
N ALA A 133 4.24 6.10 9.29
CA ALA A 133 3.48 6.93 10.21
C ALA A 133 2.02 6.48 10.27
N TYR A 134 1.32 6.92 11.31
CA TYR A 134 -0.06 6.54 11.59
C TYR A 134 -0.98 7.75 11.77
N ALA A 135 -2.21 7.63 11.27
CA ALA A 135 -3.28 8.59 11.53
C ALA A 135 -4.60 7.83 11.78
N GLU A 136 -5.52 8.48 12.48
CA GLU A 136 -6.83 7.94 12.78
C GLU A 136 -7.96 8.93 12.47
N SER A 137 -9.14 8.42 12.15
CA SER A 137 -10.30 9.24 11.83
C SER A 137 -11.60 8.53 12.23
N THR A 138 -12.61 9.28 12.65
CA THR A 138 -13.95 8.74 12.93
C THR A 138 -14.87 8.76 11.71
N ASP A 139 -14.52 9.49 10.65
CA ASP A 139 -15.34 9.67 9.46
C ASP A 139 -14.60 9.40 8.13
N GLY A 140 -13.31 9.12 8.18
CA GLY A 140 -12.45 8.87 7.02
C GLY A 140 -12.07 10.13 6.24
N VAL A 141 -12.47 11.32 6.73
CA VAL A 141 -12.25 12.62 6.08
C VAL A 141 -11.33 13.49 6.93
N HIS A 142 -11.59 13.59 8.23
CA HIS A 142 -10.81 14.38 9.17
C HIS A 142 -9.86 13.48 9.96
N TRP A 143 -8.55 13.67 9.75
CA TRP A 143 -7.53 12.80 10.30
C TRP A 143 -6.79 13.44 11.47
N VAL A 144 -6.60 12.67 12.53
CA VAL A 144 -5.79 13.00 13.70
C VAL A 144 -4.48 12.20 13.64
N LYS A 145 -3.36 12.86 13.94
CA LYS A 145 -2.03 12.24 14.05
C LYS A 145 -1.68 12.09 15.53
N PRO A 146 -1.95 10.93 16.16
CA PRO A 146 -1.71 10.76 17.58
C PRO A 146 -0.21 10.74 17.90
N LYS A 147 0.17 11.19 19.10
CA LYS A 147 1.54 11.08 19.59
C LYS A 147 1.75 9.67 20.16
N LEU A 148 2.40 8.81 19.40
CA LEU A 148 2.53 7.39 19.71
C LEU A 148 3.62 7.11 20.74
N GLY A 149 4.67 7.93 20.84
CA GLY A 149 5.76 7.70 21.78
C GLY A 149 6.72 6.58 21.39
N ILE A 150 6.71 6.13 20.12
CA ILE A 150 7.39 4.91 19.67
C ILE A 150 8.77 5.21 19.07
N LEU A 151 8.81 5.89 17.91
CA LEU A 151 10.04 6.10 17.17
C LEU A 151 10.60 7.50 17.46
N PRO A 152 11.83 7.63 18.00
CA PRO A 152 12.41 8.95 18.24
C PRO A 152 12.80 9.62 16.93
N TYR A 153 12.43 10.89 16.77
CA TYR A 153 12.86 11.77 15.68
C TYR A 153 13.58 12.98 16.28
N ASP A 154 14.85 13.17 15.93
CA ASP A 154 15.71 14.19 16.54
C ASP A 154 15.72 14.16 18.08
N GLY A 155 15.58 12.96 18.66
CA GLY A 155 15.59 12.72 20.11
C GLY A 155 14.23 12.82 20.81
N ASP A 156 13.15 13.12 20.09
CA ASP A 156 11.80 13.23 20.64
C ASP A 156 10.86 12.15 20.06
N THR A 157 10.04 11.51 20.91
CA THR A 157 9.04 10.52 20.53
C THR A 157 7.61 11.07 20.48
N GLN A 158 7.41 12.38 20.70
CA GLN A 158 6.12 13.09 20.61
C GLN A 158 5.66 13.28 19.15
N ASN A 159 5.61 12.17 18.41
CA ASN A 159 5.27 12.09 17.00
C ASN A 159 4.37 10.89 16.71
N ASN A 160 3.92 10.77 15.46
CA ASN A 160 3.06 9.68 15.00
C ASN A 160 3.81 8.63 14.15
N LEU A 161 5.13 8.53 14.32
CA LEU A 161 5.98 7.60 13.57
C LEU A 161 5.93 6.21 14.20
N LEU A 162 5.95 5.21 13.34
CA LEU A 162 5.88 3.79 13.69
C LEU A 162 7.28 3.17 13.71
N GLY A 163 7.48 2.20 14.59
CA GLY A 163 8.69 1.36 14.65
C GLY A 163 8.74 0.30 13.54
N VAL A 164 8.40 0.64 12.30
CA VAL A 164 8.45 -0.25 11.13
C VAL A 164 9.68 0.07 10.29
N GLY A 165 10.41 -0.97 9.88
CA GLY A 165 11.64 -0.86 9.10
C GLY A 165 12.85 -0.37 9.90
N LYS A 166 13.98 -1.02 9.66
CA LYS A 166 15.28 -0.74 10.30
C LYS A 166 16.08 0.32 9.56
N TYR A 167 15.96 0.40 8.22
CA TYR A 167 16.86 1.19 7.39
C TYR A 167 16.12 2.23 6.54
N ASN A 168 15.30 1.79 5.59
CA ASN A 168 14.51 2.65 4.73
C ASN A 168 13.20 1.94 4.35
N CYS A 169 12.15 2.24 5.12
CA CYS A 169 10.86 1.57 5.00
C CYS A 169 10.05 2.18 3.86
N GLU A 170 9.78 1.37 2.83
CA GLU A 170 9.00 1.76 1.65
C GLU A 170 7.88 0.75 1.38
N GLY A 171 6.86 1.18 0.64
CA GLY A 171 5.76 0.33 0.21
C GLY A 171 5.05 -0.45 1.32
N ILE A 172 4.68 0.21 2.43
CA ILE A 172 4.02 -0.49 3.53
C ILE A 172 2.61 -0.92 3.11
N SER A 173 2.22 -2.13 3.51
CA SER A 173 0.87 -2.65 3.35
C SER A 173 0.47 -3.37 4.63
N VAL A 174 -0.64 -2.97 5.22
CA VAL A 174 -1.15 -3.51 6.48
C VAL A 174 -2.39 -4.36 6.24
N LEU A 175 -2.42 -5.55 6.82
CA LEU A 175 -3.54 -6.49 6.79
C LEU A 175 -3.99 -6.82 8.22
N HIS A 176 -5.31 -6.86 8.42
CA HIS A 176 -5.92 -7.37 9.65
C HIS A 176 -6.47 -8.78 9.40
N ASP A 177 -5.76 -9.80 9.88
CA ASP A 177 -6.13 -11.21 9.82
C ASP A 177 -6.74 -11.65 11.16
N LEU A 178 -8.08 -11.56 11.25
CA LEU A 178 -8.84 -11.99 12.43
C LEU A 178 -8.76 -13.50 12.69
N HIS A 179 -8.30 -14.29 11.72
CA HIS A 179 -8.23 -15.75 11.81
C HIS A 179 -6.87 -16.25 12.30
N ASP A 180 -5.85 -15.38 12.44
CA ASP A 180 -4.59 -15.78 13.05
C ASP A 180 -4.84 -16.21 14.50
N PRO A 181 -4.48 -17.46 14.87
CA PRO A 181 -4.71 -17.97 16.22
C PRO A 181 -3.87 -17.23 17.26
N ASP A 182 -2.77 -16.61 16.85
CA ASP A 182 -1.95 -15.77 17.72
C ASP A 182 -2.45 -14.32 17.68
N PRO A 183 -3.04 -13.80 18.77
CA PRO A 183 -3.52 -12.42 18.81
C PRO A 183 -2.42 -11.39 18.60
N ALA A 184 -1.15 -11.71 18.87
CA ALA A 184 -0.02 -10.81 18.62
C ALA A 184 0.35 -10.67 17.12
N ARG A 185 -0.28 -11.47 16.25
CA ARG A 185 0.01 -11.55 14.81
C ARG A 185 -1.18 -11.21 13.92
N ARG A 186 -2.28 -10.75 14.51
CA ARG A 186 -3.51 -10.41 13.78
C ARG A 186 -3.33 -9.20 12.88
N TRP A 187 -2.46 -8.26 13.23
CA TRP A 187 -2.01 -7.24 12.29
C TRP A 187 -0.69 -7.66 11.66
N LYS A 188 -0.62 -7.55 10.34
CA LYS A 188 0.53 -7.95 9.52
C LYS A 188 0.92 -6.76 8.66
N CYS A 189 2.19 -6.38 8.66
CA CYS A 189 2.73 -5.33 7.81
C CYS A 189 3.78 -5.94 6.88
N ALA A 190 3.57 -5.85 5.58
CA ALA A 190 4.58 -6.16 4.58
C ALA A 190 5.17 -4.85 4.06
N TYR A 191 6.49 -4.78 3.92
CA TYR A 191 7.17 -3.57 3.47
C TYR A 191 8.52 -3.90 2.86
N TRP A 192 9.01 -3.02 1.99
CA TRP A 192 10.37 -3.06 1.49
C TRP A 192 11.28 -2.31 2.48
N ASP A 193 12.38 -2.94 2.89
CA ASP A 193 13.41 -2.29 3.71
C ASP A 193 14.74 -2.37 2.96
N HIS A 194 15.45 -1.25 2.84
CA HIS A 194 16.75 -1.22 2.17
C HIS A 194 17.70 -0.18 2.73
N GLY A 195 18.97 -0.27 2.34
CA GLY A 195 20.03 0.59 2.87
C GLY A 195 20.76 -0.05 4.04
N SER A 196 20.69 -1.38 4.19
CA SER A 196 21.40 -2.10 5.25
C SER A 196 22.92 -2.06 5.06
N GLY A 197 23.41 -1.69 3.87
CA GLY A 197 24.81 -1.39 3.60
C GLY A 197 25.24 0.02 4.00
N GLY A 198 24.35 0.82 4.60
CA GLY A 198 24.58 2.22 4.92
C GLY A 198 24.20 3.15 3.78
N TRP A 199 24.88 4.29 3.67
CA TRP A 199 24.64 5.27 2.62
C TRP A 199 25.93 6.02 2.26
N GLU A 200 25.99 6.55 1.04
CA GLU A 200 27.09 7.39 0.58
C GLU A 200 26.57 8.59 -0.23
N VAL A 201 27.44 9.54 -0.56
CA VAL A 201 27.10 10.66 -1.45
C VAL A 201 27.55 10.35 -2.88
N ARG A 202 26.59 10.22 -3.80
CA ARG A 202 26.83 10.06 -5.25
C ARG A 202 26.35 11.31 -5.98
N ASN A 203 27.21 11.93 -6.78
CA ASN A 203 26.87 13.12 -7.57
C ASN A 203 26.19 14.24 -6.74
N GLY A 204 26.66 14.45 -5.51
CA GLY A 204 26.12 15.46 -4.60
C GLY A 204 24.79 15.10 -3.92
N ALA A 205 24.28 13.89 -4.10
CA ALA A 205 23.06 13.40 -3.46
C ALA A 205 23.34 12.15 -2.60
N PRO A 206 22.69 12.01 -1.42
CA PRO A 206 22.77 10.79 -0.65
C PRO A 206 22.13 9.61 -1.41
N PHE A 207 22.74 8.44 -1.30
CA PHE A 207 22.32 7.21 -1.95
C PHE A 207 22.41 6.04 -0.94
N CYS A 208 21.33 5.29 -0.76
CA CYS A 208 21.30 4.10 0.09
C CYS A 208 22.13 2.98 -0.55
N MET A 209 22.98 2.33 0.25
CA MET A 209 23.83 1.23 -0.20
C MET A 209 23.17 -0.10 0.09
N GLY A 210 23.19 -0.96 -0.92
CA GLY A 210 22.68 -2.32 -0.82
C GLY A 210 23.40 -3.12 0.28
N GLY A 211 22.67 -3.95 1.01
CA GLY A 211 23.27 -4.84 2.01
C GLY A 211 22.48 -6.12 2.25
N PRO A 212 22.97 -6.99 3.16
CA PRO A 212 22.43 -8.35 3.33
C PRO A 212 21.03 -8.41 3.98
N GLU A 213 20.55 -7.33 4.59
CA GLU A 213 19.21 -7.27 5.17
C GLU A 213 18.20 -6.59 4.23
N ASP A 214 18.61 -6.18 3.03
CA ASP A 214 17.71 -5.55 2.07
C ASP A 214 16.73 -6.58 1.50
N GLY A 215 15.45 -6.22 1.47
CA GLY A 215 14.43 -7.17 1.02
C GLY A 215 13.01 -6.75 1.36
N TRP A 216 12.08 -7.64 1.02
CA TRP A 216 10.73 -7.63 1.57
C TRP A 216 10.76 -8.16 2.99
N HIS A 217 10.20 -7.39 3.90
CA HIS A 217 10.13 -7.70 5.32
C HIS A 217 8.66 -7.86 5.73
N VAL A 218 8.46 -8.61 6.79
CA VAL A 218 7.18 -8.72 7.49
C VAL A 218 7.35 -8.30 8.95
N ALA A 219 6.37 -7.59 9.47
CA ALA A 219 6.20 -7.32 10.90
C ALA A 219 4.79 -7.70 11.35
N PHE A 220 4.67 -8.05 12.64
CA PHE A 220 3.43 -8.46 13.28
C PHE A 220 3.07 -7.49 14.40
N SER A 221 1.78 -7.30 14.66
CA SER A 221 1.32 -6.43 15.73
C SER A 221 0.00 -6.94 16.35
N PRO A 222 -0.21 -6.76 17.67
CA PRO A 222 -1.50 -7.00 18.31
C PRO A 222 -2.53 -5.90 18.02
N ASP A 223 -2.10 -4.67 17.72
CA ASP A 223 -2.96 -3.48 17.64
C ASP A 223 -2.83 -2.68 16.34
N GLY A 224 -1.87 -3.04 15.49
CA GLY A 224 -1.51 -2.34 14.27
C GLY A 224 -0.62 -1.12 14.51
N ILE A 225 -0.15 -0.88 15.73
CA ILE A 225 0.64 0.30 16.10
C ILE A 225 2.02 -0.13 16.62
N HIS A 226 2.07 -1.13 17.48
CA HIS A 226 3.30 -1.68 18.04
C HIS A 226 3.74 -2.90 17.24
N TRP A 227 4.76 -2.72 16.40
CA TRP A 227 5.21 -3.71 15.44
C TRP A 227 6.45 -4.47 15.92
N THR A 228 6.39 -5.80 15.81
CA THR A 228 7.51 -6.72 16.00
C THR A 228 7.95 -7.25 14.64
N ARG A 229 9.18 -6.92 14.22
CA ARG A 229 9.77 -7.42 12.97
C ARG A 229 9.94 -8.95 13.05
N TYR A 230 9.68 -9.65 11.96
CA TYR A 230 9.91 -11.08 11.88
C TYR A 230 11.42 -11.39 11.83
N ASP A 231 11.88 -12.30 12.69
CA ASP A 231 13.31 -12.67 12.78
C ASP A 231 13.85 -13.31 11.50
N GLY A 232 12.98 -13.89 10.66
CA GLY A 232 13.35 -14.46 9.38
C GLY A 232 13.36 -13.46 8.22
N ASN A 233 13.34 -12.15 8.49
CA ASN A 233 13.46 -11.15 7.44
C ASN A 233 14.89 -11.08 6.88
N PRO A 234 15.06 -10.73 5.59
CA PRO A 234 14.00 -10.52 4.61
C PRO A 234 13.33 -11.83 4.17
N VAL A 235 12.01 -11.80 3.93
CA VAL A 235 11.24 -12.93 3.40
C VAL A 235 11.35 -13.08 1.88
N ILE A 236 11.73 -12.00 1.17
CA ILE A 236 12.10 -12.03 -0.25
C ILE A 236 13.29 -11.09 -0.46
N GLU A 237 14.43 -11.63 -0.90
CA GLU A 237 15.69 -10.88 -1.12
C GLU A 237 15.72 -10.12 -2.46
N ALA A 238 14.66 -10.19 -3.26
CA ALA A 238 14.57 -9.57 -4.57
C ALA A 238 13.93 -8.17 -4.51
N TYR A 239 14.55 -7.22 -5.20
CA TYR A 239 13.96 -5.90 -5.43
C TYR A 239 12.68 -6.01 -6.27
N CYS A 240 11.63 -5.32 -5.85
CA CYS A 240 10.38 -5.24 -6.60
C CYS A 240 9.57 -3.99 -6.19
N ASP A 241 9.16 -3.20 -7.18
CA ASP A 241 8.29 -2.03 -7.03
C ASP A 241 6.79 -2.39 -7.04
N THR A 242 6.41 -3.59 -7.47
CA THR A 242 5.01 -4.01 -7.59
C THR A 242 4.46 -4.78 -6.39
N ASN A 243 5.31 -5.23 -5.45
CA ASN A 243 4.90 -6.07 -4.31
C ASN A 243 4.39 -5.26 -3.10
N GLN A 244 4.17 -3.95 -3.26
CA GLN A 244 3.80 -3.02 -2.18
C GLN A 244 2.32 -3.08 -1.77
N ASN A 245 1.57 -4.10 -2.17
CA ASN A 245 0.17 -4.27 -1.83
C ASN A 245 -0.11 -5.72 -1.46
N VAL A 246 -0.60 -5.94 -0.24
CA VAL A 246 -1.13 -7.22 0.24
C VAL A 246 -2.64 -7.09 0.32
N LEU A 247 -3.37 -7.96 -0.39
CA LEU A 247 -4.84 -8.05 -0.39
C LEU A 247 -5.33 -9.23 0.46
#